data_AF-X1V6S2-F1
#
_entry.id   AF-X1V6S2-F1
#
_cell.length_a   1.000
_cell.length_b   1.000
_cell.length_c   1.000
_cell.angle_alpha   90.00
_cell.angle_beta   90.00
_cell.angle_gamma   90.00
#
_symmetry.space_group_name_H-M   'P 1'
#
loop_
_entity.id
_entity.type
_entity.pdbx_description
1 polymer ?
#
loop_
_entity_poly.entity_id
_entity_poly.type
_entity_poly.pdbx_seq_one_letter_code
_entity_poly.pdbx_strand_id
1 'polypeptide(L)'
;MFLLAEYISTTSSFRKPTAEIEQRMEQVQKNLHTNETRLNDLRVNRGKLSIENATENSHIIDRLDKQIESCRKDISNAPVELSILEENLKASQQQTAAKQMEQLLSQQKSCAGSMEAISKKLVKALEISHDLNIQLTTATTRYVALQKQTNVDVLMKPTCRPSEQLLQVVYETLKAELEGSKPQTARCPGQPPYVRI
;
A
#
# COMPACT_ATOMS: atom_id res chain seq x y z
N MET A 1 12.32 -0.77 -11.93
CA MET A 1 12.05 0.64 -11.57
C MET A 1 10.65 1.14 -11.94
N PHE A 2 9.92 0.53 -12.89
CA PHE A 2 8.60 1.04 -13.33
C PHE A 2 7.48 1.02 -12.26
N LEU A 3 7.45 0.02 -11.37
CA LEU A 3 6.36 -0.14 -10.37
C LEU A 3 6.34 0.96 -9.29
N LEU A 4 7.50 1.53 -8.93
CA LEU A 4 7.59 2.59 -7.92
C LEU A 4 7.08 3.94 -8.47
N ALA A 5 7.33 4.23 -9.74
CA ALA A 5 6.89 5.48 -10.37
C ALA A 5 5.37 5.52 -10.59
N GLU A 6 4.76 4.40 -11.00
CA GLU A 6 3.30 4.28 -11.09
C GLU A 6 2.61 4.37 -9.73
N TYR A 7 3.21 3.80 -8.68
CA TYR A 7 2.70 3.89 -7.31
C TYR A 7 2.70 5.32 -6.75
N ILE A 8 3.78 6.09 -6.98
CA ILE A 8 3.88 7.49 -6.54
C ILE A 8 2.91 8.40 -7.33
N SER A 9 2.77 8.18 -8.64
CA SER A 9 1.86 8.95 -9.48
C SER A 9 0.38 8.75 -9.07
N THR A 10 -0.02 7.50 -8.80
CA THR A 10 -1.41 7.16 -8.46
C THR A 10 -1.81 7.54 -7.04
N THR A 11 -0.93 7.37 -6.05
CA THR A 11 -1.19 7.84 -4.67
C THR A 11 -1.39 9.36 -4.61
N SER A 12 -0.76 10.13 -5.50
CA SER A 12 -0.98 11.57 -5.61
C SER A 12 -2.37 11.93 -6.19
N SER A 13 -2.87 11.13 -7.15
CA SER A 13 -4.16 11.34 -7.81
C SER A 13 -5.33 11.13 -6.84
N PHE A 14 -5.24 10.10 -5.99
CA PHE A 14 -6.29 9.79 -5.02
C PHE A 14 -6.34 10.73 -3.81
N ARG A 15 -5.29 11.53 -3.56
CA ARG A 15 -5.25 12.50 -2.45
C ARG A 15 -5.94 13.83 -2.77
N LYS A 16 -6.12 14.16 -4.05
CA LYS A 16 -6.72 15.45 -4.47
C LYS A 16 -8.18 15.62 -4.03
N PRO A 17 -9.07 14.63 -4.20
CA PRO A 17 -10.48 14.80 -3.82
C PRO A 17 -10.67 14.91 -2.30
N THR A 18 -9.86 14.20 -1.51
CA THR A 18 -9.92 14.28 -0.04
C THR A 18 -9.41 15.63 0.46
N ALA A 19 -8.32 16.15 -0.12
CA ALA A 19 -7.77 17.45 0.25
C ALA A 19 -8.73 18.61 -0.08
N GLU A 20 -9.46 18.53 -1.20
CA GLU A 20 -10.47 19.53 -1.57
C GLU A 20 -11.66 19.55 -0.59
N ILE A 21 -12.11 18.37 -0.12
CA ILE A 21 -13.19 18.26 0.88
C ILE A 21 -12.72 18.80 2.23
N GLU A 22 -11.51 18.44 2.67
CA GLU A 22 -10.90 18.92 3.92
C GLU A 22 -10.76 20.46 3.91
N GLN A 23 -10.24 21.03 2.82
CA GLN A 23 -10.13 22.48 2.67
C GLN A 23 -11.50 23.18 2.74
N ARG A 24 -12.53 22.55 2.18
CA ARG A 24 -13.89 23.09 2.24
C ARG A 24 -14.48 23.02 3.65
N MET A 25 -14.21 21.95 4.40
CA MET A 25 -14.59 21.86 5.82
C MET A 25 -13.92 22.95 6.66
N GLU A 26 -12.61 23.18 6.47
CA GLU A 26 -11.88 24.26 7.15
C GLU A 26 -12.49 25.63 6.83
N GLN A 27 -12.86 25.86 5.57
CA GLN A 27 -13.50 27.11 5.15
C GLN A 27 -14.88 27.31 5.81
N VAL A 28 -15.69 26.25 5.90
CA VAL A 28 -17.01 26.31 6.57
C VAL A 28 -16.84 26.59 8.06
N GLN A 29 -15.88 25.95 8.74
CA GLN A 29 -15.56 26.22 10.15
C GLN A 29 -15.09 27.65 10.38
N LYS A 30 -14.24 28.18 9.49
CA LYS A 30 -13.78 29.57 9.57
C LYS A 30 -14.94 30.54 9.37
N ASN A 31 -15.84 30.26 8.44
CA ASN A 31 -17.04 31.06 8.20
C ASN A 31 -18.00 31.03 9.40
N LEU A 32 -18.20 29.85 10.01
CA LEU A 32 -18.99 29.70 11.24
C LEU A 32 -18.44 30.59 12.35
N HIS A 33 -17.14 30.49 12.66
CA HIS A 33 -16.51 31.29 13.69
C HIS A 33 -16.61 32.80 13.42
N THR A 34 -16.40 33.21 12.16
CA THR A 34 -16.52 34.61 11.73
C THR A 34 -17.96 35.13 11.87
N ASN A 35 -18.95 34.27 11.58
CA ASN A 35 -20.36 34.64 11.72
C ASN A 35 -20.79 34.71 13.19
N GLU A 36 -20.25 33.86 14.06
CA GLU A 36 -20.50 33.89 15.51
C GLU A 36 -19.96 35.17 16.15
N THR A 37 -18.72 35.56 15.82
CA THR A 37 -18.13 36.81 16.32
C THR A 37 -18.94 38.02 15.82
N ARG A 38 -19.25 38.06 14.52
CA ARG A 38 -20.08 39.11 13.93
C ARG A 38 -21.48 39.17 14.53
N LEU A 39 -22.11 38.03 14.81
CA LEU A 39 -23.43 37.97 15.45
C LEU A 39 -23.39 38.62 16.85
N ASN A 40 -22.33 38.38 17.62
CA ASN A 40 -22.16 38.99 18.93
C ASN A 40 -21.97 40.51 18.82
N ASP A 41 -21.13 40.98 17.89
CA ASP A 41 -20.93 42.42 17.65
C ASP A 41 -22.23 43.13 17.26
N LEU A 42 -23.02 42.52 16.37
CA LEU A 42 -24.32 43.05 15.96
C LEU A 42 -25.31 43.11 17.13
N ARG A 43 -25.34 42.09 17.99
CA ARG A 43 -26.19 42.07 19.20
C ARG A 43 -25.79 43.16 20.18
N VAL A 44 -24.50 43.36 20.41
CA VAL A 44 -23.98 44.41 21.29
C VAL A 44 -24.34 45.80 20.74
N ASN A 45 -24.12 46.03 19.46
CA ASN A 45 -24.44 47.31 18.81
C ASN A 45 -25.95 47.61 18.82
N ARG A 46 -26.78 46.60 18.54
CA ARG A 46 -28.23 46.71 18.68
C ARG A 46 -28.64 47.05 20.11
N GLY A 47 -28.04 46.38 21.10
CA GLY A 47 -28.28 46.64 22.52
C GLY A 47 -27.95 48.08 22.92
N LYS A 48 -26.80 48.60 22.49
CA LYS A 48 -26.40 50.00 22.74
C LYS A 48 -27.39 51.00 22.15
N LEU A 49 -27.74 50.87 20.87
CA LEU A 49 -28.67 51.77 20.19
C LEU A 49 -30.07 51.75 20.80
N SER A 50 -30.50 50.60 21.32
CA SER A 50 -31.77 50.44 22.02
C SER A 50 -31.78 51.13 23.39
N ILE A 51 -30.63 51.23 24.07
CA ILE A 51 -30.49 51.94 25.35
C ILE A 51 -30.39 53.45 25.12
N GLU A 52 -29.69 53.88 24.07
CA GLU A 52 -29.47 55.30 23.77
C GLU A 52 -30.76 56.03 23.38
N ASN A 53 -31.48 55.58 22.33
CA ASN A 53 -32.78 56.11 21.95
C ASN A 53 -33.46 55.19 20.91
N ALA A 54 -34.28 54.24 21.36
CA ALA A 54 -34.89 53.24 20.47
C ALA A 54 -35.79 53.83 19.37
N THR A 55 -36.46 54.96 19.65
CA THR A 55 -37.36 55.64 18.71
C THR A 55 -36.62 56.30 17.56
N GLU A 56 -35.53 57.03 17.85
CA GLU A 56 -34.70 57.69 16.84
C GLU A 56 -33.87 56.68 16.05
N ASN A 57 -33.44 55.59 16.68
CA ASN A 57 -32.60 54.57 16.07
C ASN A 57 -33.37 53.40 15.42
N SER A 58 -34.71 53.47 15.36
CA SER A 58 -35.57 52.36 14.91
C SER A 58 -35.17 51.76 13.56
N HIS A 59 -34.91 52.58 12.55
CA HIS A 59 -34.46 52.11 11.23
C HIS A 59 -33.10 51.40 11.25
N ILE A 60 -32.19 51.81 12.14
CA ILE A 60 -30.87 51.19 12.29
C ILE A 60 -31.02 49.85 13.03
N ILE A 61 -31.87 49.79 14.06
CA ILE A 61 -32.19 48.56 14.80
C ILE A 61 -32.81 47.52 13.85
N ASP A 62 -33.77 47.91 13.00
CA ASP A 62 -34.38 47.01 12.01
C ASP A 62 -33.35 46.44 11.03
N ARG A 63 -32.36 47.25 10.62
CA ARG A 63 -31.27 46.81 9.74
C ARG A 63 -30.37 45.81 10.46
N LEU A 64 -30.04 46.06 11.73
CA LEU A 64 -29.25 45.13 12.55
C LEU A 64 -30.01 43.83 12.78
N ASP A 65 -31.32 43.86 12.99
CA ASP A 65 -32.15 42.67 13.18
C ASP A 65 -32.17 41.80 11.92
N LYS A 66 -32.26 42.40 10.73
CA LYS A 66 -32.10 41.65 9.46
C LYS A 66 -30.72 41.00 9.31
N GLN A 67 -29.66 41.69 9.73
CA GLN A 67 -28.30 41.15 9.67
C GLN A 67 -28.09 40.02 10.71
N ILE A 68 -28.61 40.18 11.91
CA ILE A 68 -28.63 39.16 12.97
C ILE A 68 -29.34 37.90 12.48
N GLU A 69 -30.49 38.06 11.83
CA GLU A 69 -31.26 36.93 11.30
C GLU A 69 -30.52 36.21 10.17
N SER A 70 -29.85 36.96 9.28
CA SER A 70 -28.97 36.36 8.27
C SER A 70 -27.84 35.55 8.90
N CYS A 71 -27.10 36.12 9.86
CA CYS A 71 -26.01 35.42 10.53
C CYS A 71 -26.51 34.18 11.29
N ARG A 72 -27.69 34.24 11.92
CA ARG A 72 -28.31 33.08 12.58
C ARG A 72 -28.60 31.95 11.61
N LYS A 73 -29.14 32.26 10.43
CA LYS A 73 -29.38 31.26 9.38
C LYS A 73 -28.08 30.60 8.94
N ASP A 74 -27.06 31.39 8.65
CA ASP A 74 -25.75 30.87 8.22
C ASP A 74 -25.11 29.97 9.30
N ILE A 75 -25.17 30.38 10.57
CA ILE A 75 -24.71 29.58 11.71
C ILE A 75 -25.52 28.28 11.85
N SER A 76 -26.85 28.34 11.67
CA SER A 76 -27.71 27.16 11.79
C SER A 76 -27.51 26.14 10.67
N ASN A 77 -27.09 26.60 9.49
CA ASN A 77 -26.86 25.75 8.32
C ASN A 77 -25.46 25.13 8.29
N ALA A 78 -24.46 25.78 8.91
CA ALA A 78 -23.08 25.29 8.90
C ALA A 78 -22.89 23.86 9.45
N PRO A 79 -23.56 23.42 10.55
CA PRO A 79 -23.49 22.03 11.01
C PRO A 79 -23.99 21.02 9.99
N VAL A 80 -25.02 21.38 9.22
CA VAL A 80 -25.59 20.51 8.17
C VAL A 80 -24.60 20.39 7.01
N GLU A 81 -24.01 21.50 6.58
CA GLU A 81 -22.98 21.49 5.53
C GLU A 81 -21.74 20.67 5.97
N LEU A 82 -21.29 20.84 7.22
CA LEU A 82 -20.18 20.04 7.78
C LEU A 82 -20.51 18.55 7.82
N SER A 83 -21.71 18.16 8.26
CA SER A 83 -22.13 16.76 8.29
C SER A 83 -22.12 16.12 6.90
N ILE A 84 -22.58 16.85 5.88
CA ILE A 84 -22.57 16.37 4.49
C ILE A 84 -21.12 16.21 3.99
N LEU A 85 -20.24 17.16 4.30
CA LEU A 85 -18.82 17.08 3.94
C LEU A 85 -18.11 15.92 4.64
N GLU A 86 -18.42 15.65 5.91
CA GLU A 86 -17.88 14.50 6.66
C GLU A 86 -18.30 13.16 6.07
N GLU A 87 -19.57 13.02 5.66
CA GLU A 87 -20.06 11.82 4.97
C GLU A 87 -19.35 11.62 3.63
N ASN A 88 -19.21 12.69 2.85
CA ASN A 88 -18.49 12.66 1.58
C ASN A 88 -17.00 12.31 1.77
N LEU A 89 -16.37 12.82 2.84
CA LEU A 89 -14.98 12.50 3.18
C LEU A 89 -14.84 11.00 3.49
N LYS A 90 -15.72 10.44 4.33
CA LYS A 90 -15.73 9.01 4.66
C LYS A 90 -15.93 8.15 3.41
N ALA A 91 -16.88 8.52 2.55
CA ALA A 91 -17.14 7.80 1.30
C ALA A 91 -15.93 7.84 0.36
N SER A 92 -15.29 9.00 0.21
CA SER A 92 -14.09 9.18 -0.62
C SER A 92 -12.89 8.39 -0.09
N GLN A 93 -12.68 8.37 1.23
CA GLN A 93 -11.63 7.58 1.89
C GLN A 93 -11.86 6.08 1.70
N GLN A 94 -13.10 5.59 1.87
CA GLN A 94 -13.44 4.19 1.65
C GLN A 94 -13.22 3.77 0.19
N GLN A 95 -13.65 4.60 -0.76
CA GLN A 95 -13.45 4.32 -2.18
C GLN A 95 -11.97 4.28 -2.55
N THR A 96 -11.18 5.18 -1.97
CA THR A 96 -9.73 5.22 -2.18
C THR A 96 -9.05 3.98 -1.60
N ALA A 97 -9.41 3.58 -0.38
CA ALA A 97 -8.88 2.38 0.26
C ALA A 97 -9.21 1.11 -0.55
N ALA A 98 -10.45 1.00 -1.05
CA ALA A 98 -10.86 -0.12 -1.89
C ALA A 98 -10.02 -0.23 -3.18
N LYS A 99 -9.81 0.90 -3.88
CA LYS A 99 -8.98 0.94 -5.09
C LYS A 99 -7.52 0.59 -4.81
N GLN A 100 -6.95 1.08 -3.72
CA GLN A 100 -5.59 0.74 -3.30
C GLN A 100 -5.45 -0.75 -3.00
N MET A 101 -6.43 -1.34 -2.32
CA MET A 101 -6.44 -2.77 -2.01
C MET A 101 -6.53 -3.62 -3.28
N GLU A 102 -7.40 -3.26 -4.23
CA GLU A 102 -7.50 -3.94 -5.53
C GLU A 102 -6.19 -3.86 -6.31
N GLN A 103 -5.53 -2.70 -6.31
CA GLN A 103 -4.24 -2.51 -6.96
C GLN A 103 -3.15 -3.36 -6.30
N LEU A 104 -3.07 -3.39 -4.97
CA LEU A 104 -2.11 -4.24 -4.26
C LEU A 104 -2.33 -5.72 -4.56
N LEU A 105 -3.58 -6.17 -4.60
CA LEU A 105 -3.91 -7.56 -4.96
C LEU A 105 -3.49 -7.89 -6.40
N SER A 106 -3.69 -6.98 -7.35
CA SER A 106 -3.25 -7.21 -8.74
C SER A 106 -1.73 -7.25 -8.87
N GLN A 107 -1.01 -6.36 -8.17
CA GLN A 107 0.45 -6.38 -8.10
C GLN A 107 0.98 -7.67 -7.45
N GLN A 108 0.34 -8.13 -6.36
CA GLN A 108 0.71 -9.37 -5.69
C GLN A 108 0.53 -10.57 -6.62
N LYS A 109 -0.58 -10.64 -7.37
CA LYS A 109 -0.80 -11.71 -8.36
C LYS A 109 0.25 -11.70 -9.47
N SER A 110 0.59 -10.52 -10.00
CA SER A 110 1.63 -10.37 -11.02
C SER A 110 3.02 -10.79 -10.51
N CYS A 111 3.35 -10.39 -9.27
CA CYS A 111 4.59 -10.77 -8.61
C CYS A 111 4.66 -12.29 -8.40
N ALA A 112 3.58 -12.91 -7.89
CA ALA A 112 3.49 -14.35 -7.70
C ALA A 112 3.69 -15.12 -9.02
N GLY A 113 3.04 -14.68 -10.11
CA GLY A 113 3.23 -15.29 -11.43
C GLY A 113 4.67 -15.14 -11.95
N SER A 114 5.30 -13.99 -11.72
CA SER A 114 6.71 -13.77 -12.09
C SER A 114 7.67 -14.64 -11.27
N MET A 115 7.44 -14.78 -9.97
CA MET A 115 8.22 -15.67 -9.10
C MET A 115 8.07 -17.12 -9.53
N GLU A 116 6.86 -17.59 -9.81
CA GLU A 116 6.62 -18.94 -10.30
C GLU A 116 7.35 -19.22 -11.62
N ALA A 117 7.34 -18.26 -12.55
CA ALA A 117 8.06 -18.37 -13.81
C ALA A 117 9.59 -18.46 -13.63
N ILE A 118 10.15 -17.68 -12.68
CA ILE A 118 11.58 -17.74 -12.33
C ILE A 118 11.91 -19.07 -11.66
N SER A 119 11.09 -19.52 -10.72
CA SER A 119 11.30 -20.80 -10.03
C SER A 119 11.26 -21.98 -11.02
N LYS A 120 10.35 -21.96 -12.00
CA LYS A 120 10.31 -22.95 -13.10
C LYS A 120 11.61 -22.95 -13.92
N LYS A 121 12.16 -21.78 -14.23
CA LYS A 121 13.45 -21.67 -14.94
C LYS A 121 14.61 -22.20 -14.10
N LEU A 122 14.62 -21.90 -12.80
CA LEU A 122 15.63 -22.38 -11.87
C LEU A 122 15.62 -23.90 -11.77
N VAL A 123 14.45 -24.53 -11.62
CA VAL A 123 14.33 -26.00 -11.58
C VAL A 123 14.87 -26.63 -12.86
N LYS A 124 14.55 -26.08 -14.04
CA LYS A 124 15.11 -26.57 -15.31
C LYS A 124 16.62 -26.41 -15.39
N ALA A 125 17.18 -25.29 -14.92
CA ALA A 125 18.62 -25.08 -14.89
C ALA A 125 19.33 -26.06 -13.94
N LEU A 126 18.71 -26.38 -12.80
CA LEU A 126 19.19 -27.36 -11.85
C LEU A 126 19.14 -28.78 -12.41
N GLU A 127 18.08 -29.14 -13.13
CA GLU A 127 17.97 -30.42 -13.85
C GLU A 127 19.13 -30.63 -14.82
N ILE A 128 19.38 -29.65 -15.70
CA ILE A 128 20.50 -29.68 -16.64
C ILE A 128 21.84 -29.78 -15.91
N SER A 129 22.00 -29.02 -14.83
CA SER A 129 23.24 -29.04 -14.03
C SER A 129 23.45 -30.39 -13.36
N HIS A 130 22.38 -31.03 -12.90
CA HIS A 130 22.42 -32.35 -12.28
C HIS A 130 22.82 -33.43 -13.29
N ASP A 131 22.22 -33.43 -14.48
CA ASP A 131 22.57 -34.36 -15.55
C ASP A 131 24.04 -34.23 -15.97
N LEU A 132 24.54 -33.00 -16.13
CA LEU A 132 25.95 -32.74 -16.43
C LEU A 132 26.87 -33.21 -15.31
N ASN A 133 26.47 -33.03 -14.05
CA ASN A 133 27.24 -33.51 -12.90
C ASN A 133 27.34 -35.04 -12.90
N ILE A 134 26.25 -35.76 -13.20
CA ILE A 134 26.25 -37.24 -13.35
C ILE A 134 27.22 -37.67 -14.46
N GLN A 135 27.18 -36.99 -15.61
CA GLN A 135 28.08 -37.29 -16.73
C GLN A 135 29.55 -37.07 -16.37
N LEU A 136 29.87 -35.95 -15.72
CA LEU A 136 31.21 -35.63 -15.23
C LEU A 136 31.70 -36.64 -14.20
N THR A 137 30.85 -37.05 -13.26
CA THR A 137 31.17 -38.10 -12.28
C THR A 137 31.48 -39.41 -12.98
N THR A 138 30.64 -39.82 -13.94
CA THR A 138 30.83 -41.07 -14.69
C THR A 138 32.14 -41.05 -15.47
N ALA A 139 32.45 -39.93 -16.13
CA ALA A 139 33.71 -39.74 -16.84
C ALA A 139 34.92 -39.79 -15.89
N THR A 140 34.82 -39.13 -14.74
CA THR A 140 35.89 -39.11 -13.71
C THR A 140 36.13 -40.50 -13.13
N THR A 141 35.07 -41.25 -12.81
CA THR A 141 35.18 -42.62 -12.30
C THR A 141 35.82 -43.56 -13.31
N ARG A 142 35.45 -43.46 -14.59
CA ARG A 142 36.08 -44.22 -15.68
C ARG A 142 37.55 -43.84 -15.84
N TYR A 143 37.87 -42.55 -15.75
CA TYR A 143 39.23 -42.06 -15.82
C TYR A 143 40.10 -42.60 -14.67
N VAL A 144 39.63 -42.54 -13.43
CA VAL A 144 40.32 -43.09 -12.26
C VAL A 144 40.53 -44.61 -12.41
N ALA A 145 39.54 -45.34 -12.93
CA ALA A 145 39.68 -46.76 -13.20
C ALA A 145 40.76 -47.05 -14.26
N LEU A 146 40.81 -46.26 -15.34
CA LEU A 146 41.83 -46.36 -16.38
C LEU A 146 43.23 -46.04 -15.83
N GLN A 147 43.37 -44.95 -15.07
CA GLN A 147 44.62 -44.55 -14.43
C GLN A 147 45.19 -45.66 -13.53
N LYS A 148 44.33 -46.33 -12.75
CA LYS A 148 44.74 -47.49 -11.93
C LYS A 148 45.26 -48.66 -12.76
N GLN A 149 44.76 -48.84 -13.98
CA GLN A 149 45.19 -49.93 -14.88
C GLN A 149 46.46 -49.59 -15.65
N THR A 150 46.62 -48.33 -16.08
CA THR A 150 47.72 -47.91 -16.96
C THR A 150 48.90 -47.28 -16.21
N ASN A 151 48.72 -46.87 -14.96
CA ASN A 151 49.68 -46.06 -14.19
C ASN A 151 50.09 -44.73 -14.88
N VAL A 152 49.30 -44.27 -15.85
CA VAL A 152 49.57 -43.02 -16.58
C VAL A 152 48.56 -41.96 -16.17
N ASP A 153 49.06 -40.82 -15.70
CA ASP A 153 48.25 -39.68 -15.30
C ASP A 153 48.00 -38.74 -16.49
N VAL A 154 46.90 -38.96 -17.21
CA VAL A 154 46.54 -38.18 -18.41
C VAL A 154 45.99 -36.78 -18.09
N LEU A 155 45.38 -36.56 -16.92
CA LEU A 155 44.78 -35.29 -16.51
C LEU A 155 45.68 -34.63 -15.47
N MET A 156 46.71 -33.92 -15.92
CA MET A 156 47.79 -33.34 -15.11
C MET A 156 47.40 -32.24 -14.08
N LYS A 157 46.17 -32.22 -13.54
CA LYS A 157 45.69 -31.24 -12.56
C LYS A 157 44.73 -31.86 -11.53
N PRO A 158 44.68 -31.33 -10.29
CA PRO A 158 43.70 -31.77 -9.30
C PRO A 158 42.29 -31.47 -9.80
N THR A 159 41.54 -32.52 -10.07
CA THR A 159 40.13 -32.43 -10.46
C THR A 159 39.29 -32.22 -9.21
N CYS A 160 38.52 -31.12 -9.16
CA CYS A 160 37.50 -30.93 -8.13
C CYS A 160 36.49 -32.07 -8.25
N ARG A 161 36.20 -32.76 -7.13
CA ARG A 161 35.16 -33.79 -7.13
C ARG A 161 33.80 -33.15 -7.43
N PRO A 162 33.01 -33.68 -8.37
CA PRO A 162 31.63 -33.24 -8.57
C PRO A 162 30.84 -33.38 -7.27
N SER A 163 30.00 -32.40 -6.93
CA SER A 163 29.23 -32.41 -5.70
C SER A 163 28.02 -33.34 -5.86
N GLU A 164 28.10 -34.56 -5.32
CA GLU A 164 27.03 -35.58 -5.46
C GLU A 164 25.74 -35.17 -4.74
N GLN A 165 25.82 -34.90 -3.44
CA GLN A 165 24.61 -34.85 -2.61
C GLN A 165 23.92 -33.49 -2.61
N LEU A 166 24.69 -32.39 -2.62
CA LEU A 166 24.10 -31.06 -2.43
C LEU A 166 23.25 -30.62 -3.62
N LEU A 167 23.73 -30.85 -4.85
CA LEU A 167 23.01 -30.42 -6.05
C LEU A 167 21.73 -31.25 -6.27
N GLN A 168 21.80 -32.56 -5.99
CA GLN A 168 20.63 -33.45 -6.04
C GLN A 168 19.58 -33.06 -5.01
N VAL A 169 19.99 -32.85 -3.74
CA VAL A 169 19.09 -32.42 -2.66
C VAL A 169 18.42 -31.09 -3.01
N VAL A 170 19.17 -30.12 -3.54
CA VAL A 170 18.61 -28.81 -3.95
C VAL A 170 17.62 -28.96 -5.11
N TYR A 171 17.92 -29.77 -6.13
CA TYR A 171 17.00 -30.02 -7.24
C TYR A 171 15.71 -30.71 -6.78
N GLU A 172 15.81 -31.81 -6.04
CA GLU A 172 14.65 -32.58 -5.56
C GLU A 172 13.78 -31.75 -4.62
N THR A 173 14.38 -30.96 -3.73
CA THR A 173 13.64 -30.09 -2.79
C THR A 173 12.87 -29.01 -3.54
N LEU A 174 13.52 -28.28 -4.44
CA LEU A 174 12.88 -27.19 -5.20
C LEU A 174 11.81 -27.72 -6.17
N LYS A 175 12.03 -28.90 -6.77
CA LYS A 175 11.04 -29.54 -7.63
C LYS A 175 9.80 -29.96 -6.84
N ALA A 176 9.98 -30.58 -5.67
CA ALA A 176 8.90 -31.00 -4.80
C ALA A 176 8.06 -29.80 -4.31
N GLU A 177 8.70 -28.69 -3.94
CA GLU A 177 8.01 -27.44 -3.55
C GLU A 177 7.18 -26.85 -4.71
N LEU A 178 7.68 -26.96 -5.94
CA LEU A 178 7.02 -26.40 -7.13
C LEU A 178 5.86 -27.27 -7.63
N GLU A 179 5.93 -28.58 -7.43
CA GLU A 179 4.90 -29.57 -7.79
C GLU A 179 3.80 -29.72 -6.71
N GLY A 180 3.88 -28.96 -5.61
CA GLY A 180 2.83 -28.91 -4.59
C GLY A 180 2.95 -29.95 -3.47
N SER A 181 4.10 -30.61 -3.35
CA SER A 181 4.44 -31.38 -2.15
C SER A 181 4.71 -30.37 -1.04
N LYS A 182 3.76 -30.24 -0.10
CA LYS A 182 3.70 -29.26 1.01
C LYS A 182 5.00 -28.46 1.21
N PRO A 183 5.00 -27.13 1.05
CA PRO A 183 6.18 -26.34 1.36
C PRO A 183 6.55 -26.61 2.82
N GLN A 184 7.77 -27.07 3.06
CA GLN A 184 8.31 -27.05 4.41
C GLN A 184 8.41 -25.56 4.76
N THR A 185 7.51 -25.09 5.62
CA THR A 185 7.53 -23.72 6.11
C THR A 185 8.91 -23.46 6.69
N ALA A 186 9.78 -22.79 5.94
CA ALA A 186 10.91 -22.08 6.49
C ALA A 186 10.31 -20.99 7.38
N ARG A 187 10.11 -21.33 8.66
CA ARG A 187 9.65 -20.38 9.66
C ARG A 187 10.70 -19.28 9.74
N CYS A 188 10.37 -18.08 9.25
CA CYS A 188 11.10 -16.90 9.69
C CYS A 188 11.00 -16.84 11.22
N PRO A 189 12.11 -16.72 11.96
CA PRO A 189 12.05 -16.54 13.40
C PRO A 189 11.21 -15.27 13.68
N GLY A 190 10.06 -15.44 14.34
CA GLY A 190 9.20 -14.33 14.77
C GLY A 190 7.77 -14.28 14.20
N GLN A 191 7.35 -15.15 13.28
CA GLN A 191 5.96 -15.17 12.81
C GLN A 191 5.06 -16.06 13.70
N PRO A 192 3.96 -15.53 14.27
CA PRO A 192 2.98 -16.35 14.98
C PRO A 192 2.26 -17.30 14.01
N PRO A 193 1.83 -18.49 14.49
CA PRO A 193 1.18 -19.48 13.64
C PRO A 193 -0.13 -18.93 13.06
N TYR A 194 -0.33 -19.17 11.75
CA TYR A 194 -1.60 -18.92 11.08
C TYR A 194 -2.71 -19.73 11.77
N VAL A 195 -3.63 -19.04 12.44
CA VAL A 195 -4.91 -19.61 12.86
C VAL A 195 -5.80 -19.63 11.63
N ARG A 196 -6.12 -20.83 11.13
CA ARG A 196 -7.20 -20.99 10.15
C ARG A 196 -8.53 -20.76 10.88
N ILE A 197 -9.28 -19.75 10.45
CA ILE A 197 -10.72 -19.65 10.73
C ILE A 197 -11.45 -20.56 9.75
#